data_AF-A0A562QGT0-F1
#
_entry.id   AF-A0A562QGT0-F1
#
_cell.length_a   1.000
_cell.length_b   1.000
_cell.length_c   1.000
_cell.angle_alpha   90.00
_cell.angle_beta   90.00
_cell.angle_gamma   90.00
#
_symmetry.space_group_name_H-M   'P 1'
#
loop_
_entity.id
_entity.type
_entity.pdbx_description
1 polymer ?
#
loop_
_entity_poly.entity_id
_entity_poly.type
_entity_poly.pdbx_seq_one_letter_code
_entity_poly.pdbx_strand_id
1 'polypeptide(L)'
;MIRSLMRYIIPVILIFAFVGLGFELLFNTLGFLTRILMIVGFIAVIFLIYRWVMAKRYGTSLFPQRSGPTRSQLRKAKRTSTKRANTSASSSATAPAFIQKRKPNQAVKHKSARPAKNRKEAHHLTVIEGKKSKKKSRAFF
;
A
#
# COMPACT_ATOMS: atom_id res chain seq x y z
N MET A 1 -23.26 -18.09 41.73
CA MET A 1 -24.63 -18.42 41.28
C MET A 1 -24.91 -17.98 39.85
N ILE A 2 -24.64 -16.73 39.43
CA ILE A 2 -24.90 -16.25 38.05
C ILE A 2 -24.19 -17.07 36.94
N ARG A 3 -22.94 -17.51 37.15
CA ARG A 3 -22.15 -18.20 36.11
C ARG A 3 -22.70 -19.59 35.74
N SER A 4 -23.25 -20.34 36.70
CA SER A 4 -23.85 -21.65 36.40
C SER A 4 -25.19 -21.50 35.69
N LEU A 5 -25.94 -20.44 35.99
CA LEU A 5 -27.21 -20.12 35.34
C LEU A 5 -27.00 -19.70 33.87
N MET A 6 -26.01 -18.84 33.62
CA MET A 6 -25.60 -18.43 32.26
C MET A 6 -25.24 -19.63 31.37
N ARG A 7 -24.63 -20.68 31.94
CA ARG A 7 -24.26 -21.90 31.20
C ARG A 7 -25.46 -22.63 30.58
N TYR A 8 -26.64 -22.52 31.19
CA TYR A 8 -27.87 -23.14 30.69
C TYR A 8 -28.75 -22.14 29.93
N ILE A 9 -28.79 -20.88 30.33
CA ILE A 9 -29.62 -19.85 29.67
C ILE A 9 -29.11 -19.56 28.25
N ILE A 10 -27.79 -19.41 28.08
CA ILE A 10 -27.20 -19.08 26.77
C ILE A 10 -27.57 -20.12 25.69
N PRO A 11 -27.39 -21.44 25.89
CA PRO A 11 -27.77 -22.42 24.88
C PRO A 11 -29.28 -22.47 24.65
N VAL A 12 -30.11 -22.28 25.68
CA VAL A 12 -31.58 -22.23 25.53
C VAL A 12 -31.99 -21.05 24.64
N ILE A 13 -31.44 -19.86 24.88
CA ILE A 13 -31.69 -18.68 24.05
C ILE A 13 -31.20 -18.91 22.62
N LEU A 14 -30.03 -19.53 22.44
CA LEU A 14 -29.51 -19.87 21.11
C LEU A 14 -30.45 -20.80 20.35
N ILE A 15 -30.93 -21.87 20.99
CA ILE A 15 -31.88 -22.81 20.37
C ILE A 15 -33.16 -22.07 19.97
N PHE A 16 -33.72 -21.25 20.88
CA PHE A 16 -34.90 -20.45 20.58
C PHE A 16 -34.67 -19.47 19.42
N ALA A 17 -33.50 -18.84 19.36
CA ALA A 17 -33.13 -17.94 18.27
C ALA A 17 -33.05 -18.69 16.93
N PHE A 18 -32.43 -19.88 16.90
CA PHE A 18 -32.36 -20.70 15.70
C PHE A 18 -33.73 -21.18 15.24
N VAL A 19 -34.59 -21.63 16.16
CA VAL A 19 -35.96 -22.06 15.84
C VAL A 19 -36.79 -20.88 15.33
N GLY A 20 -36.72 -19.73 16.01
CA GLY A 20 -37.42 -18.51 15.59
C GLY A 20 -36.97 -18.02 14.21
N LEU A 21 -35.65 -17.95 13.98
CA LEU A 21 -35.08 -17.60 12.68
C LEU A 21 -35.44 -18.61 11.60
N GLY A 22 -35.39 -19.91 11.90
CA GLY A 22 -35.77 -20.97 10.97
C GLY A 22 -37.25 -20.90 10.58
N PHE A 23 -38.12 -20.63 11.55
CA PHE A 23 -39.56 -20.45 11.32
C PHE A 23 -39.83 -19.20 10.47
N GLU A 24 -39.20 -18.06 10.79
CA GLU A 24 -39.33 -16.85 9.98
C GLU A 24 -38.77 -17.03 8.57
N LEU A 25 -37.71 -17.83 8.40
CA LEU A 25 -37.14 -18.15 7.11
C LEU A 25 -38.06 -19.04 6.26
N LEU A 26 -38.78 -20.00 6.86
CA LEU A 26 -39.66 -20.93 6.13
C LEU A 26 -41.03 -20.31 5.82
N PHE A 27 -41.62 -19.58 6.76
CA PHE A 27 -42.98 -19.03 6.62
C PHE A 27 -43.01 -17.57 6.18
N ASN A 28 -41.90 -16.84 6.27
CA ASN A 28 -41.83 -15.42 5.95
C ASN A 28 -40.47 -14.99 5.36
N THR A 29 -39.95 -15.79 4.42
CA THR A 29 -38.63 -15.61 3.80
C THR A 29 -38.43 -14.20 3.21
N LEU A 30 -39.46 -13.64 2.60
CA LEU A 30 -39.44 -12.30 2.00
C LEU A 30 -39.31 -11.19 3.06
N GLY A 31 -40.04 -11.30 4.16
CA GLY A 31 -39.95 -10.35 5.28
C GLY A 31 -38.57 -10.39 5.96
N PHE A 32 -38.03 -11.59 6.14
CA PHE A 32 -36.69 -11.78 6.68
C PHE A 32 -35.60 -11.18 5.78
N LEU A 33 -35.66 -11.48 4.47
CA LEU A 33 -34.68 -11.00 3.51
C LEU A 33 -34.73 -9.47 3.37
N THR A 34 -35.92 -8.88 3.30
CA THR A 34 -36.07 -7.41 3.21
C THR A 34 -35.51 -6.70 4.44
N ARG A 35 -35.68 -7.26 5.65
CA ARG A 35 -35.06 -6.74 6.88
C ARG A 35 -33.53 -6.77 6.81
N ILE A 36 -32.94 -7.89 6.40
CA ILE A 36 -31.48 -8.00 6.23
C ILE A 36 -30.99 -6.98 5.20
N LEU A 37 -31.68 -6.88 4.07
CA LEU A 37 -31.31 -5.96 2.99
C LEU A 37 -31.41 -4.50 3.45
N MET A 38 -32.43 -4.16 4.26
CA MET A 38 -32.57 -2.85 4.91
C MET A 38 -31.42 -2.56 5.85
N ILE A 39 -31.02 -3.51 6.71
CA ILE A 39 -29.90 -3.34 7.64
C ILE A 39 -28.60 -3.11 6.87
N VAL A 40 -28.31 -3.97 5.88
CA VAL A 40 -27.12 -3.85 5.03
C VAL A 40 -27.14 -2.54 4.26
N GLY A 41 -28.29 -2.17 3.69
CA GLY A 41 -28.48 -0.90 2.98
C GLY A 41 -28.25 0.30 3.88
N PHE A 42 -28.75 0.28 5.11
CA PHE A 42 -28.56 1.36 6.09
C PHE A 42 -27.09 1.52 6.47
N ILE A 43 -26.39 0.41 6.74
CA ILE A 43 -24.94 0.41 7.00
C ILE A 43 -24.18 0.96 5.79
N ALA A 44 -24.54 0.54 4.58
CA ALA A 44 -23.91 1.01 3.35
C ALA A 44 -24.10 2.52 3.15
N VAL A 45 -25.30 3.05 3.42
CA VAL A 45 -25.60 4.49 3.36
C VAL A 45 -24.76 5.27 4.37
N ILE A 46 -24.72 4.83 5.63
CA ILE A 46 -23.88 5.46 6.66
C ILE A 46 -22.41 5.45 6.25
N PHE A 47 -21.91 4.30 5.78
CA PHE A 47 -20.55 4.16 5.31
C PHE A 47 -20.25 5.11 4.15
N LEU A 48 -21.16 5.25 3.20
CA LEU A 48 -21.01 6.14 2.05
C LEU A 48 -20.99 7.61 2.47
N ILE A 49 -21.85 8.02 3.41
CA ILE A 49 -21.88 9.38 3.97
C ILE A 49 -20.57 9.67 4.72
N TYR A 50 -20.17 8.77 5.62
CA TYR A 50 -18.90 8.87 6.34
C TYR A 50 -17.74 9.01 5.36
N ARG A 51 -17.70 8.15 4.33
CA ARG A 51 -16.66 8.15 3.32
C ARG A 51 -16.64 9.45 2.51
N TRP A 52 -17.81 9.98 2.15
CA TRP A 52 -17.93 11.23 1.40
C TRP A 52 -17.46 12.43 2.22
N VAL A 53 -17.85 12.51 3.49
CA VAL A 53 -17.38 13.57 4.41
C VAL A 53 -15.87 13.50 4.59
N MET A 54 -15.31 12.31 4.78
CA MET A 54 -13.87 12.12 4.92
C MET A 54 -13.11 12.45 3.64
N ALA A 55 -13.65 12.11 2.46
CA ALA A 55 -13.05 12.49 1.19
C ALA A 55 -12.99 14.01 0.99
N LYS A 56 -14.05 14.75 1.40
CA LYS A 56 -14.05 16.22 1.35
C LYS A 56 -13.06 16.85 2.32
N ARG A 57 -12.90 16.29 3.52
CA ARG A 57 -12.05 16.87 4.58
C ARG A 57 -10.57 16.51 4.47
N TYR A 58 -10.26 15.29 4.03
CA TYR A 58 -8.90 14.75 4.06
C TYR A 58 -8.32 14.43 2.68
N GLY A 59 -9.06 14.71 1.60
CA GLY A 59 -8.58 14.47 0.23
C GLY A 59 -8.32 12.99 -0.10
N THR A 60 -8.84 12.06 0.71
CA THR A 60 -8.64 10.63 0.49
C THR A 60 -9.40 10.20 -0.77
N SER A 61 -8.70 9.64 -1.75
CA SER A 61 -9.29 9.16 -3.00
C SER A 61 -10.40 8.13 -2.75
N LEU A 62 -11.55 8.29 -3.41
CA LEU A 62 -12.72 7.41 -3.25
C LEU A 62 -12.39 5.93 -3.51
N PHE A 63 -11.47 5.66 -4.43
CA PHE A 63 -10.96 4.33 -4.72
C PHE A 63 -9.68 4.07 -3.92
N PRO A 64 -9.45 2.83 -3.45
CA PRO A 64 -8.16 2.45 -2.90
C PRO A 64 -7.10 2.69 -3.96
N GLN A 65 -6.30 3.75 -3.81
CA GLN A 65 -5.10 3.91 -4.61
C GLN A 65 -4.22 2.70 -4.27
N ARG A 66 -3.89 1.91 -5.29
CA ARG A 66 -2.98 0.78 -5.14
C ARG A 66 -1.76 1.27 -4.37
N SER A 67 -1.49 0.67 -3.21
CA SER A 67 -0.31 0.97 -2.38
C SER A 67 0.94 0.43 -3.07
N GLY A 68 1.30 1.06 -4.19
CA GLY A 68 2.36 0.62 -5.06
C GLY A 68 2.76 1.74 -6.01
N PRO A 69 4.02 1.75 -6.47
CA PRO A 69 4.52 2.80 -7.32
C PRO A 69 3.70 2.89 -8.60
N THR A 70 3.25 4.10 -8.94
CA THR A 70 2.46 4.35 -10.16
C THR A 70 3.26 3.89 -11.38
N ARG A 71 2.59 3.47 -12.46
CA ARG A 71 3.25 3.05 -13.72
C ARG A 71 4.24 4.10 -14.25
N SER A 72 3.98 5.39 -13.99
CA SER A 72 4.87 6.50 -14.29
C SER A 72 6.14 6.51 -13.42
N GLN A 73 6.02 6.23 -12.12
CA GLN A 73 7.14 6.10 -11.19
C GLN A 73 8.02 4.89 -11.55
N LEU A 74 7.40 3.75 -11.92
CA LEU A 74 8.12 2.58 -12.42
C LEU A 74 8.87 2.88 -13.74
N ARG A 75 8.28 3.63 -14.67
CA ARG A 75 8.96 4.03 -15.92
C ARG A 75 10.13 4.98 -15.66
N LYS A 76 10.01 5.90 -14.69
CA LYS A 76 11.12 6.78 -14.28
C LYS A 76 12.24 5.98 -13.62
N ALA A 77 11.92 5.07 -12.69
CA ALA A 77 12.89 4.21 -12.03
C ALA A 77 13.68 3.32 -13.02
N LYS A 78 13.00 2.78 -14.05
CA LYS A 78 13.67 2.03 -15.12
C LYS A 78 14.64 2.88 -15.95
N ARG A 79 14.37 4.17 -16.12
CA ARG A 79 15.24 5.10 -16.86
C ARG A 79 16.41 5.62 -16.02
N THR A 80 16.23 5.77 -14.71
CA THR A 80 17.27 6.25 -13.78
C THR A 80 18.10 5.11 -13.16
N SER A 81 17.71 3.85 -13.36
CA SER A 81 18.48 2.68 -12.94
C SER A 81 19.75 2.55 -13.79
N THR A 82 20.86 3.10 -13.30
CA THR A 82 22.20 2.93 -13.88
C THR A 82 22.83 1.58 -13.55
N LYS A 83 22.16 0.72 -12.76
CA LYS A 83 22.59 -0.66 -12.58
C LYS A 83 22.09 -1.51 -13.74
N ARG A 84 23.04 -1.96 -14.58
CA ARG A 84 22.84 -3.10 -15.49
C ARG A 84 22.22 -4.22 -14.69
N ALA A 85 20.99 -4.60 -15.04
CA ALA A 85 20.43 -5.87 -14.62
C ALA A 85 21.33 -6.95 -15.23
N ASN A 86 22.21 -7.55 -14.42
CA ASN A 86 22.74 -8.85 -14.75
C ASN A 86 21.54 -9.79 -14.74
N THR A 87 21.05 -10.10 -15.93
CA THR A 87 20.05 -11.13 -16.17
C THR A 87 20.63 -12.44 -15.69
N SER A 88 20.27 -12.84 -14.47
CA SER A 88 20.19 -14.24 -14.09
C SER A 88 18.77 -14.42 -13.58
N ALA A 89 17.89 -14.78 -14.50
CA ALA A 89 16.60 -15.30 -14.16
C ALA A 89 16.80 -16.65 -13.47
N SER A 90 16.29 -16.82 -12.26
CA SER A 90 15.48 -17.98 -11.92
C SER A 90 14.81 -17.81 -10.54
N SER A 91 13.49 -17.94 -10.56
CA SER A 91 12.66 -18.66 -9.59
C SER A 91 12.73 -18.36 -8.08
N SER A 92 11.58 -17.87 -7.60
CA SER A 92 10.81 -18.38 -6.45
C SER A 92 11.35 -18.30 -5.02
N ALA A 93 10.45 -17.80 -4.16
CA ALA A 93 10.22 -18.19 -2.78
C ALA A 93 11.19 -17.67 -1.69
N THR A 94 10.63 -16.79 -0.86
CA THR A 94 10.61 -16.85 0.62
C THR A 94 11.74 -17.60 1.32
N ALA A 95 12.67 -16.88 1.96
CA ALA A 95 13.18 -17.17 3.31
C ALA A 95 14.20 -16.11 3.78
N PRO A 96 14.28 -15.78 5.09
CA PRO A 96 15.29 -14.88 5.63
C PRO A 96 16.59 -15.64 5.94
N ALA A 97 17.73 -15.09 5.53
CA ALA A 97 19.04 -15.70 5.76
C ALA A 97 19.54 -15.42 7.19
N PHE A 98 19.48 -16.45 8.02
CA PHE A 98 20.23 -16.61 9.28
C PHE A 98 21.60 -17.27 8.97
N ILE A 99 22.61 -16.95 9.77
CA ILE A 99 23.93 -17.62 9.91
C ILE A 99 25.08 -17.20 8.96
N GLN A 100 25.74 -16.13 9.38
CA GLN A 100 27.16 -16.02 9.74
C GLN A 100 28.16 -17.19 9.49
N LYS A 101 29.37 -16.78 9.06
CA LYS A 101 30.72 -17.40 9.20
C LYS A 101 31.15 -18.41 8.14
N ARG A 102 32.20 -18.04 7.38
CA ARG A 102 33.58 -18.55 7.53
C ARG A 102 34.57 -17.57 6.87
N LYS A 103 35.69 -17.33 7.56
CA LYS A 103 36.80 -16.42 7.19
C LYS A 103 37.90 -17.21 6.41
N PRO A 104 39.17 -16.75 6.32
CA PRO A 104 39.74 -16.13 5.13
C PRO A 104 40.97 -16.92 4.61
N ASN A 105 41.42 -16.72 3.36
CA ASN A 105 42.88 -16.71 3.14
C ASN A 105 43.32 -16.07 1.83
N GLN A 106 44.52 -15.54 1.93
CA GLN A 106 45.31 -14.78 0.97
C GLN A 106 45.77 -15.63 -0.22
N ALA A 107 45.88 -15.00 -1.39
CA ALA A 107 46.98 -15.27 -2.32
C ALA A 107 47.17 -14.08 -3.29
N VAL A 108 48.41 -13.65 -3.38
CA VAL A 108 48.95 -12.50 -4.12
C VAL A 108 49.26 -12.92 -5.57
N LYS A 109 49.38 -11.91 -6.47
CA LYS A 109 50.09 -11.88 -7.78
C LYS A 109 49.17 -12.03 -9.01
N HIS A 110 49.27 -11.31 -10.14
CA HIS A 110 50.31 -10.47 -10.74
C HIS A 110 49.72 -9.36 -11.66
N LYS A 111 50.40 -8.20 -11.64
CA LYS A 111 50.64 -7.16 -12.66
C LYS A 111 49.91 -7.22 -14.02
N SER A 112 49.32 -6.08 -14.41
CA SER A 112 49.57 -5.43 -15.72
C SER A 112 49.09 -3.98 -15.68
N ALA A 113 50.03 -3.05 -15.77
CA ALA A 113 49.82 -1.61 -15.78
C ALA A 113 49.45 -1.12 -17.18
N ARG A 114 48.40 -0.30 -17.32
CA ARG A 114 48.23 0.63 -18.44
C ARG A 114 47.55 1.93 -17.97
N PRO A 115 47.90 3.08 -18.60
CA PRO A 115 48.20 4.31 -17.89
C PRO A 115 46.99 5.20 -17.60
N ALA A 116 47.08 5.94 -16.50
CA ALA A 116 46.18 7.04 -16.15
C ALA A 116 46.26 8.14 -17.22
N LYS A 117 45.27 8.18 -18.12
CA LYS A 117 45.15 9.26 -19.10
C LYS A 117 44.38 10.43 -18.50
N ASN A 118 45.16 11.43 -18.10
CA ASN A 118 44.90 12.86 -18.14
C ASN A 118 43.80 13.44 -17.25
N ARG A 119 44.32 14.02 -16.18
CA ARG A 119 43.73 15.02 -15.29
C ARG A 119 43.48 16.33 -16.07
N LYS A 120 42.33 16.96 -15.77
CA LYS A 120 41.96 18.39 -15.90
C LYS A 120 41.57 18.91 -17.29
N GLU A 121 40.27 19.17 -17.45
CA GLU A 121 39.85 20.50 -17.89
C GLU A 121 38.93 21.09 -16.81
N ALA A 122 39.16 22.36 -16.49
CA ALA A 122 38.48 23.10 -15.45
C ALA A 122 36.99 23.19 -15.78
N HIS A 123 36.12 22.82 -14.84
CA HIS A 123 34.69 22.99 -15.01
C HIS A 123 34.39 24.50 -14.96
N HIS A 124 34.16 25.12 -16.12
CA HIS A 124 33.75 26.52 -16.20
C HIS A 124 32.42 26.68 -15.46
N LEU A 125 32.48 27.26 -14.26
CA LEU A 125 31.31 27.75 -13.55
C LEU A 125 30.86 29.01 -14.27
N THR A 126 30.00 28.87 -15.27
CA THR A 126 29.19 30.01 -15.68
C THR A 126 28.21 30.27 -14.54
N VAL A 127 28.37 31.42 -13.90
CA VAL A 127 27.35 31.96 -13.01
C VAL A 127 26.10 32.04 -13.88
N ILE A 128 25.10 31.21 -13.57
CA ILE A 128 23.75 31.45 -14.06
C ILE A 128 23.34 32.74 -13.38
N GLU A 129 23.59 33.87 -14.04
CA GLU A 129 22.97 35.15 -13.71
C GLU A 129 21.47 34.89 -13.80
N GLY A 130 20.89 34.52 -12.67
CA GLY A 130 19.47 34.42 -12.53
C GLY A 130 18.90 35.76 -12.95
N LYS A 131 18.08 35.75 -13.99
CA LYS A 131 17.24 36.85 -14.44
C LYS A 131 16.30 37.27 -13.31
N LYS A 132 16.83 37.97 -12.30
CA LYS A 132 16.18 38.40 -11.05
C LYS A 132 15.24 39.60 -11.26
N SER A 133 14.92 39.96 -12.51
CA SER A 133 14.14 41.16 -12.83
C SER A 133 12.83 40.92 -13.59
N LYS A 134 12.31 39.69 -13.69
CA LYS A 134 10.92 39.48 -14.16
C LYS A 134 9.94 39.31 -12.99
N LYS A 135 9.79 40.38 -12.17
CA LYS A 135 8.50 40.61 -11.48
C LYS A 135 7.48 41.00 -12.55
N LYS A 136 6.67 40.05 -13.04
CA LYS A 136 5.38 40.41 -13.64
C LYS A 136 4.41 40.68 -12.50
N SER A 137 4.31 41.95 -12.16
CA SER A 137 3.18 42.53 -11.43
C SER A 137 2.00 42.71 -12.40
N ARG A 138 0.79 42.74 -11.84
CA ARG A 138 -0.52 43.18 -12.40
C ARG A 138 -1.38 42.05 -13.03
N ALA A 139 -2.67 41.91 -12.73
CA ALA A 139 -3.65 42.84 -12.14
C ALA A 139 -4.66 42.12 -11.22
N PHE A 140 -5.21 42.87 -10.25
CA PHE A 140 -6.52 42.62 -9.64
C PHE A 140 -7.54 43.47 -10.39
N PHE A 141 -8.64 42.87 -10.83
CA PHE A 141 -9.93 43.49 -11.12
C PHE A 141 -11.01 42.51 -10.69
#